data_AF-A0A2V8D9U0-F1
#
_entry.id   AF-A0A2V8D9U0-F1
#
_cell.length_a   1.000
_cell.length_b   1.000
_cell.length_c   1.000
_cell.angle_alpha   90.00
_cell.angle_beta   90.00
_cell.angle_gamma   90.00
#
_symmetry.space_group_name_H-M   'P 1'
#
loop_
_entity.id
_entity.type
_entity.pdbx_description
1 polymer ?
#
loop_
_entity_poly.entity_id
_entity_poly.type
_entity_poly.pdbx_seq_one_letter_code
_entity_poly.pdbx_strand_id
1 'polypeptide(L)' 'FTRSDANTLRYEVTVNDPETYTKPWTAVLFMKQSKDQIYEYACHEGNEAMTGTLNGERVKEKKAAAAATTSSK' A
#
# COMPACT_ATOMS: atom_id res chain seq x y z
N PHE A 1 10.34 -8.20 -21.48
CA PHE A 1 9.20 -9.00 -20.96
C PHE A 1 8.82 -10.05 -21.99
N THR A 2 8.23 -11.15 -21.56
CA THR A 2 7.81 -12.24 -22.45
C THR A 2 6.45 -12.76 -22.03
N ARG A 3 5.51 -12.95 -22.97
CA ARG A 3 4.28 -13.70 -22.67
C ARG A 3 4.63 -15.18 -22.53
N SER A 4 4.48 -15.74 -21.34
CA SER A 4 4.73 -17.17 -21.11
C SER A 4 3.56 -18.03 -21.57
N ASP A 5 2.36 -17.46 -21.59
CA ASP A 5 1.13 -18.06 -22.10
C ASP A 5 0.12 -16.95 -22.48
N ALA A 6 -1.11 -17.34 -22.81
CA ALA A 6 -2.17 -16.41 -23.24
C ALA A 6 -2.56 -15.36 -22.18
N ASN A 7 -2.39 -15.68 -20.90
CA ASN A 7 -2.89 -14.92 -19.75
C ASN A 7 -1.79 -14.46 -18.80
N THR A 8 -0.52 -14.82 -19.04
CA THR A 8 0.60 -14.50 -18.14
C THR A 8 1.74 -13.80 -18.87
N LEU A 9 2.15 -12.66 -18.30
CA LEU A 9 3.31 -11.90 -18.71
C LEU A 9 4.45 -12.14 -17.72
N ARG A 10 5.54 -12.75 -18.18
CA ARG A 10 6.80 -12.83 -17.44
C ARG A 10 7.56 -11.51 -17.61
N TYR A 11 7.63 -10.76 -16.52
CA TYR A 11 8.44 -9.55 -16.41
C TYR A 11 9.72 -9.88 -15.63
N GLU A 12 10.86 -9.42 -16.13
CA GLU A 12 12.16 -9.77 -15.58
C GLU A 12 13.05 -8.53 -15.56
N VAL A 13 13.75 -8.34 -14.46
CA VAL A 13 14.71 -7.24 -14.25
C VAL A 13 15.97 -7.82 -13.63
N THR A 14 17.11 -7.52 -14.24
CA THR A 14 18.42 -7.86 -13.69
C THR A 14 19.06 -6.63 -13.07
N VAL A 15 19.44 -6.74 -11.80
CA VAL A 15 20.21 -5.72 -11.10
C VAL A 15 21.69 -6.08 -11.24
N ASN A 16 22.41 -5.23 -11.97
CA ASN A 16 23.85 -5.32 -12.12
C ASN A 16 24.50 -4.10 -11.48
N ASP A 17 24.70 -4.18 -10.17
CA ASP A 17 25.31 -3.15 -9.35
C ASP A 17 26.38 -3.78 -8.45
N PRO A 18 27.67 -3.71 -8.86
CA PRO A 18 28.77 -4.29 -8.10
C PRO A 18 29.20 -3.45 -6.89
N GLU A 19 28.79 -2.18 -6.79
CA GLU A 19 29.05 -1.36 -5.60
C GLU A 19 28.14 -1.79 -4.44
N THR A 20 26.92 -2.23 -4.75
CA THR A 20 25.94 -2.68 -3.75
C THR A 20 25.95 -4.20 -3.53
N TYR A 21 26.14 -5.01 -4.58
CA TYR A 21 25.97 -6.47 -4.53
C TYR A 21 27.21 -7.26 -4.97
N THR A 22 27.44 -8.43 -4.35
CA THR A 22 28.58 -9.30 -4.65
C THR A 22 28.48 -10.03 -6.00
N LYS A 23 27.29 -10.06 -6.59
CA LYS A 23 27.02 -10.59 -7.94
C LYS A 23 25.71 -10.04 -8.49
N PRO A 24 25.56 -9.94 -9.83
CA PRO A 24 24.29 -9.62 -10.45
C PRO A 24 23.22 -10.64 -10.06
N TRP A 25 21.98 -10.17 -9.95
CA TRP A 25 20.84 -11.01 -9.66
C TRP A 25 19.61 -10.54 -10.43
N THR A 26 18.64 -11.44 -10.59
CA THR A 26 17.48 -11.22 -11.45
C THR A 26 16.19 -11.47 -10.67
N ALA A 27 15.29 -10.48 -10.66
CA ALA A 27 13.92 -10.63 -10.20
C ALA A 27 13.01 -10.99 -11.36
N VAL A 28 12.08 -11.92 -11.11
CA VAL A 28 11.06 -12.35 -12.07
C VAL A 28 9.68 -12.17 -11.44
N LEU A 29 8.78 -11.50 -12.14
CA LEU A 29 7.38 -11.31 -11.78
C LEU A 29 6.49 -11.91 -12.87
N PHE A 30 5.60 -12.81 -12.48
CA PHE A 30 4.55 -13.34 -13.37
C PHE A 30 3.27 -12.54 -13.17
N MET A 31 2.99 -11.64 -14.11
CA MET A 31 1.83 -10.76 -14.08
C MET A 31 0.67 -11.44 -14.82
N LYS A 32 -0.43 -11.70 -14.12
CA LYS A 32 -1.66 -12.20 -14.73
C LYS A 32 -2.37 -11.07 -15.47
N GLN A 33 -2.96 -11.39 -16.61
CA GLN A 33 -3.83 -10.45 -17.31
C GLN A 33 -5.02 -10.07 -16.43
N SER A 34 -5.29 -8.77 -16.30
CA SER A 34 -6.50 -8.24 -15.69
C SER A 34 -7.23 -7.32 -16.67
N LYS A 35 -8.54 -7.18 -16.48
CA LYS A 35 -9.38 -6.18 -17.14
C LYS A 35 -9.49 -4.89 -16.31
N ASP A 36 -9.01 -4.92 -15.07
CA ASP A 36 -9.02 -3.77 -14.17
C ASP A 36 -7.99 -2.73 -14.65
N GLN A 37 -8.21 -1.48 -14.24
CA GLN A 37 -7.24 -0.42 -14.48
C GLN A 37 -5.96 -0.70 -13.68
N ILE A 38 -4.82 -0.58 -14.34
CA ILE A 38 -3.52 -0.61 -13.66
C ILE A 38 -3.30 0.77 -13.07
N TYR A 39 -3.38 0.87 -11.75
CA TYR A 39 -3.03 2.08 -11.03
C TYR A 39 -1.54 2.06 -10.70
N GLU A 40 -0.88 3.20 -10.83
CA GLU A 40 0.48 3.37 -10.34
C GLU A 40 0.48 3.17 -8.82
N TYR A 41 1.32 2.26 -8.33
CA TYR A 41 1.60 2.16 -6.90
C TYR A 41 2.57 3.29 -6.52
N ALA A 42 2.04 4.49 -6.31
CA ALA A 42 2.78 5.54 -5.64
C ALA A 42 2.95 5.12 -4.17
N CYS A 43 4.20 5.05 -3.69
CA CYS A 43 4.53 4.63 -2.33
C CYS A 43 3.63 5.39 -1.32
N HIS A 44 2.73 4.69 -0.61
CA HIS A 44 1.88 5.24 0.44
C HIS A 44 2.65 5.46 1.75
N GLU A 45 3.91 5.88 1.65
CA GLU A 45 4.75 6.16 2.80
C GLU A 45 4.22 7.43 3.47
N GLY A 46 3.58 7.27 4.63
CA GLY A 46 2.91 8.36 5.35
C GLY A 46 1.37 8.34 5.32
N ASN A 47 0.71 7.19 5.12
CA ASN A 47 -0.75 7.07 5.25
C ASN A 47 -1.25 7.18 6.72
N GLU A 48 -0.96 8.29 7.37
CA GLU A 48 -1.42 8.66 8.71
C GLU A 48 -2.90 9.07 8.73
N ALA A 49 -3.53 9.16 7.56
CA ALA A 49 -4.92 9.57 7.43
C ALA A 49 -5.86 8.69 8.26
N MET A 50 -5.68 7.36 8.21
CA MET A 50 -6.50 6.44 8.99
C MET A 50 -6.32 6.62 10.50
N THR A 51 -5.08 6.77 10.96
CA THR A 51 -4.77 7.02 12.38
C THR A 51 -5.35 8.35 12.85
N GLY A 52 -5.18 9.41 12.05
CA GLY A 52 -5.72 10.74 12.32
C GLY A 52 -7.25 10.75 12.38
N THR A 53 -7.92 10.10 11.43
CA THR A 53 -9.39 10.00 11.40
C THR A 53 -9.93 9.30 12.64
N LEU A 54 -9.37 8.14 13.01
CA LEU A 54 -9.84 7.38 14.18
C LEU A 54 -9.60 8.16 15.48
N ASN A 55 -8.47 8.85 15.62
CA ASN A 55 -8.19 9.69 16.78
C ASN A 55 -9.19 10.86 16.88
N GLY A 56 -9.54 11.50 15.76
CA GLY A 56 -10.55 12.55 15.72
C GLY A 56 -11.92 12.07 16.20
N GLU A 57 -12.35 10.88 15.79
CA GLU A 57 -13.62 10.30 16.24
C GLU A 57 -13.61 9.95 17.73
N ARG A 58 -12.51 9.39 18.27
CA ARG A 58 -12.38 9.14 19.73
C ARG A 58 -12.49 10.42 20.56
N VAL A 59 -12.00 11.54 20.06
CA VAL A 59 -12.15 12.84 20.72
C VAL A 59 -13.63 13.28 20.73
N LYS A 60 -14.35 13.10 19.62
CA LYS A 60 -15.79 13.41 19.55
C LYS A 60 -16.60 12.53 20.49
N GLU A 61 -16.35 11.23 20.52
CA GLU A 61 -16.98 10.28 21.45
C GLU A 61 -16.78 10.72 22.91
N LYS A 62 -15.55 11.07 23.31
CA LYS A 62 -15.26 11.56 24.67
C LYS A 62 -16.01 12.85 25.01
N LYS A 63 -16.06 13.81 24.08
CA LYS A 63 -16.81 15.06 24.27
C LYS A 63 -18.31 14.81 24.44
N ALA A 64 -18.88 13.92 23.62
CA ALA A 64 -20.29 13.55 23.72
C ALA A 64 -20.60 12.87 25.06
N ALA A 65 -19.75 11.93 25.51
CA ALA A 65 -19.92 11.28 26.81
C ALA A 65 -19.85 12.27 27.99
N ALA A 66 -18.91 13.23 27.94
CA ALA A 66 -18.79 14.28 28.95
C ALA A 66 -20.01 15.21 28.99
N ALA A 67 -20.53 15.59 27.82
CA ALA A 67 -21.75 16.40 27.70
C ALA A 67 -22.98 15.66 28.23
N ALA A 68 -23.13 14.37 27.92
CA ALA A 68 -24.20 13.53 28.43
C ALA A 68 -24.15 13.41 29.97
N THR A 69 -22.95 13.28 30.54
CA THR A 69 -22.76 13.23 32.00
C THR A 69 -23.13 14.54 32.67
N THR A 70 -22.81 15.67 32.04
CA THR A 70 -23.14 17.01 32.56
C THR A 70 -24.64 17.30 32.49
N SER A 71 -25.32 16.87 31.42
CA SER A 71 -26.77 17.08 31.25
C SER A 71 -27.63 16.19 32.16
N SER A 72 -27.05 15.13 32.73
CA SER A 72 -27.76 14.20 33.63
C SER A 72 -27.67 14.62 35.11
N LYS A 73 -27.08 15.78 35.41
CA LYS A 73 -26.88 16.30 36.76
C LYS A 73 -27.57 17.65 36.89
#